data_AF-A0A920VTL1-F1
#
_entry.id   AF-A0A920VTL1-F1
#
_cell.length_a   1.000
_cell.length_b   1.000
_cell.length_c   1.000
_cell.angle_alpha   90.00
_cell.angle_beta   90.00
_cell.angle_gamma   90.00
#
_symmetry.space_group_name_H-M   'P 1'
#
loop_
_entity.id
_entity.type
_entity.pdbx_description
1 polymer ?
#
loop_
_entity_poly.entity_id
_entity_poly.type
_entity_poly.pdbx_seq_one_letter_code
_entity_poly.pdbx_strand_id
1 'polypeptide(L)'
;MLEKNPSKGYEIVVGERRWRAAQLAGLKTIPTIIKELNNDESAKIALIENLQREDLNAMDQAKGLKRLQIEFNLSQQDLATFSRKI
;
A
#
# COMPACT_ATOMS: atom_id res chain seq x y z
N MET A 1 5.18 6.06 -2.37
CA MET A 1 3.97 6.57 -3.06
C MET A 1 3.29 7.52 -2.12
N LEU A 2 2.89 8.67 -2.63
CA LEU A 2 2.15 9.67 -1.87
C LEU A 2 0.73 9.82 -2.43
N GLU A 3 -0.21 10.08 -1.53
CA GLU A 3 -1.54 10.58 -1.83
C GLU A 3 -1.56 12.09 -1.64
N LYS A 4 -2.22 12.82 -2.53
CA LYS A 4 -2.43 14.26 -2.38
C LYS A 4 -3.62 14.50 -1.45
N ASN A 5 -3.35 15.03 -0.25
CA ASN A 5 -4.39 15.43 0.70
C ASN A 5 -4.68 16.94 0.55
N PRO A 6 -5.89 17.35 0.16
CA PRO A 6 -6.23 18.77 -0.06
C PRO A 6 -5.98 19.68 1.14
N SER A 7 -6.06 19.13 2.36
CA SER A 7 -5.92 19.86 3.62
C SER A 7 -4.53 19.74 4.26
N LYS A 8 -3.80 18.66 3.99
CA LYS A 8 -2.53 18.33 4.65
C LYS A 8 -1.32 18.23 3.70
N GLY A 9 -1.51 18.51 2.41
CA GLY A 9 -0.46 18.43 1.40
C GLY A 9 -0.32 17.01 0.84
N TYR A 10 0.64 16.24 1.35
CA TYR A 10 0.90 14.88 0.87
C TYR A 10 0.98 13.89 2.03
N GLU A 11 0.44 12.70 1.82
CA GLU A 11 0.42 11.60 2.78
C GLU A 11 1.14 10.37 2.22
N ILE A 12 1.91 9.67 3.05
CA ILE A 12 2.65 8.47 2.63
C ILE A 12 1.71 7.27 2.66
N VAL A 13 1.43 6.70 1.48
CA VAL A 13 0.62 5.48 1.36
C VAL A 13 1.50 4.24 1.51
N VAL A 14 2.63 4.21 0.80
CA VAL A 14 3.62 3.11 0.87
C VAL A 14 5.04 3.65 0.73
N GLY A 15 5.99 2.97 1.38
CA GLY A 15 7.42 3.30 1.33
C GLY A 15 7.97 4.08 2.54
N GLU A 16 7.25 4.08 3.66
CA GLU A 16 7.64 4.78 4.90
C GLU A 16 9.08 4.49 5.34
N ARG A 17 9.53 3.22 5.27
CA ARG A 17 10.92 2.84 5.62
C ARG A 17 11.96 3.55 4.75
N ARG A 18 11.70 3.67 3.44
CA ARG A 18 12.61 4.35 2.50
C ARG A 18 12.62 5.85 2.74
N TRP A 19 11.45 6.42 3.04
CA TRP A 19 11.33 7.84 3.41
C TRP A 19 12.11 8.15 4.70
N ARG A 20 11.95 7.35 5.76
CA ARG A 20 12.72 7.51 7.01
C ARG A 20 14.22 7.36 6.79
N ALA A 21 14.64 6.37 6.00
CA ALA A 21 16.06 6.19 5.67
C ALA A 21 16.63 7.42 4.94
N ALA A 22 15.87 8.01 4.01
CA ALA A 22 16.26 9.22 3.32
C ALA A 22 16.37 10.43 4.26
N GLN A 23 15.47 10.56 5.24
CA GLN A 23 15.57 11.59 6.28
C GLN A 23 16.85 11.43 7.12
N LEU A 24 17.16 10.21 7.56
CA LEU A 24 18.38 9.91 8.30
C LEU A 24 19.64 10.18 7.48
N ALA A 25 19.57 9.97 6.17
CA ALA A 25 20.65 10.29 5.23
C ALA A 25 20.76 11.79 4.88
N GLY A 26 19.89 12.65 5.42
CA GLY A 26 19.90 14.09 5.17
C GLY A 26 19.44 14.49 3.76
N LEU A 27 18.74 13.61 3.04
CA LEU A 27 18.24 13.91 1.71
C LEU A 27 17.10 14.94 1.79
N LYS A 28 17.25 16.06 1.07
CA LYS A 28 16.24 17.12 1.00
C LYS A 28 15.02 16.74 0.15
N THR A 29 15.23 15.87 -0.84
CA THR A 29 14.18 15.41 -1.76
C THR A 29 14.38 13.94 -2.08
N ILE A 30 13.28 13.24 -2.39
CA ILE A 30 13.28 11.86 -2.85
C ILE A 30 12.33 11.70 -4.05
N PRO A 31 12.63 10.82 -5.00
CA PRO A 31 11.70 10.49 -6.05
C PRO A 31 10.48 9.79 -5.45
N THR A 32 9.28 10.19 -5.88
CA THR A 32 8.05 9.55 -5.45
C THR A 32 6.99 9.62 -6.54
N ILE A 33 6.06 8.67 -6.50
CA ILE A 33 4.88 8.64 -7.35
C ILE A 33 3.74 9.26 -6.55
N ILE A 34 3.12 10.31 -7.11
CA ILE A 34 1.93 10.95 -6.55
C ILE A 34 0.72 10.33 -7.26
N LYS A 35 -0.26 9.87 -6.48
CA LYS A 35 -1.56 9.43 -7.00
C LYS A 35 -2.69 10.19 -6.31
N GLU A 36 -3.73 10.47 -7.07
CA GLU A 36 -5.01 10.88 -6.51
C GLU A 36 -5.77 9.60 -6.19
N LEU A 37 -5.89 9.32 -4.90
CA LEU A 37 -6.57 8.16 -4.34
C LEU A 37 -7.64 8.68 -3.39
N ASN A 38 -8.73 7.95 -3.26
CA ASN A 38 -9.60 8.10 -2.10
C ASN A 38 -9.09 7.24 -0.92
N ASN A 39 -9.64 7.47 0.26
CA ASN A 39 -9.25 6.74 1.49
C ASN A 39 -9.33 5.21 1.33
N ASP A 40 -10.35 4.69 0.65
CA ASP A 40 -10.53 3.26 0.46
C ASP A 40 -9.47 2.68 -0.49
N GLU A 41 -9.12 3.39 -1.56
CA GLU A 41 -8.07 3.01 -2.48
C GLU A 41 -6.68 3.02 -1.80
N SER A 42 -6.43 4.05 -0.99
CA SER A 42 -5.20 4.19 -0.20
C SER A 42 -5.03 3.03 0.78
N ALA A 43 -6.08 2.72 1.55
CA ALA A 43 -6.11 1.59 2.48
C ALA A 43 -5.94 0.24 1.76
N LYS A 44 -6.59 0.07 0.61
CA LYS A 44 -6.49 -1.15 -0.22
C LYS A 44 -5.06 -1.38 -0.69
N ILE A 45 -4.42 -0.36 -1.25
CA ILE A 45 -3.04 -0.44 -1.75
C ILE A 45 -2.08 -0.77 -0.61
N ALA A 46 -2.24 -0.14 0.55
CA ALA A 46 -1.42 -0.41 1.73
C ALA A 46 -1.58 -1.88 2.21
N LEU A 47 -2.80 -2.43 2.19
CA LEU A 47 -3.02 -3.82 2.59
C LEU A 47 -2.43 -4.82 1.57
N ILE A 48 -2.52 -4.53 0.26
CA ILE A 48 -1.91 -5.34 -0.80
C ILE A 48 -0.39 -5.36 -0.65
N GLU A 49 0.26 -4.22 -0.44
CA GLU A 49 1.72 -4.16 -0.28
C GLU A 49 2.19 -4.98 0.92
N ASN A 50 1.45 -4.92 2.04
CA ASN A 50 1.74 -5.75 3.20
C ASN A 50 1.61 -7.25 2.89
N LEU A 51 0.64 -7.65 2.07
CA LEU A 51 0.41 -9.04 1.65
C LEU A 51 1.47 -9.59 0.70
N GLN A 52 2.21 -8.73 0.00
CA GLN A 52 3.27 -9.12 -0.92
C GLN A 52 4.62 -9.34 -0.23
N ARG A 53 4.69 -9.24 1.11
CA ARG A 53 5.92 -9.49 1.84
C ARG A 53 6.35 -10.96 1.73
N GLU A 54 7.61 -11.17 1.35
CA GLU A 54 8.19 -12.50 1.16
C GLU A 54 8.29 -13.32 2.46
N ASP A 55 8.28 -12.66 3.63
CA ASP A 55 8.39 -13.29 4.95
C ASP A 55 7.04 -13.69 5.58
N LEU A 56 5.93 -13.57 4.85
CA LEU A 56 4.60 -13.98 5.32
C LEU A 56 4.46 -15.51 5.36
N ASN A 57 3.98 -16.02 6.49
CA ASN A 57 3.53 -17.42 6.56
C ASN A 57 2.13 -17.58 5.93
N ALA A 58 1.79 -18.82 5.58
CA ALA A 58 0.53 -19.15 4.90
C ALA A 58 -0.73 -18.72 5.67
N MET A 59 -0.71 -18.74 7.01
CA MET A 59 -1.86 -18.34 7.82
C MET A 59 -2.08 -16.83 7.78
N ASP A 60 -1.01 -16.04 7.86
CA ASP A 60 -1.11 -14.59 7.83
C ASP A 60 -1.44 -14.07 6.43
N GLN A 61 -0.93 -14.73 5.39
CA GLN A 61 -1.33 -14.46 4.01
C GLN A 61 -2.84 -14.73 3.82
N ALA A 62 -3.35 -15.86 4.32
CA ALA A 62 -4.77 -16.19 4.23
C ALA A 62 -5.65 -15.17 4.99
N LYS A 63 -5.23 -14.73 6.17
CA LYS A 63 -5.93 -13.67 6.93
C LYS A 63 -5.96 -12.36 6.17
N GLY A 64 -4.84 -11.93 5.61
CA GLY A 64 -4.77 -10.68 4.86
C GLY A 64 -5.62 -10.74 3.58
N LEU A 65 -5.60 -11.86 2.84
CA LEU A 65 -6.46 -12.06 1.67
C LEU A 65 -7.95 -12.00 2.04
N LYS A 66 -8.34 -12.66 3.14
CA LYS A 66 -9.71 -12.61 3.66
C LYS A 66 -10.11 -11.18 4.05
N ARG A 67 -9.21 -10.44 4.70
CA ARG A 67 -9.42 -9.04 5.03
C ARG A 67 -9.63 -8.19 3.77
N LEU A 68 -8.83 -8.42 2.72
CA LEU A 68 -8.95 -7.74 1.43
C LEU A 68 -10.31 -7.99 0.77
N GLN A 69 -10.83 -9.22 0.81
CA GLN A 69 -12.17 -9.54 0.30
C GLN A 69 -13.26 -8.79 1.06
N ILE A 70 -13.21 -8.81 2.39
CA ILE A 70 -14.28 -8.27 3.24
C ILE A 70 -14.30 -6.74 3.20
N GLU A 71 -13.14 -6.10 3.41
CA GLU A 71 -13.07 -4.63 3.51
C GLU A 71 -13.35 -3.93 2.17
N PHE A 72 -13.09 -4.61 1.04
CA PHE A 72 -13.23 -4.01 -0.28
C PHE A 72 -14.24 -4.72 -1.20
N ASN A 73 -15.01 -5.67 -0.64
CA ASN A 73 -16.03 -6.45 -1.32
C ASN A 73 -15.54 -7.09 -2.64
N LEU A 74 -14.34 -7.66 -2.62
CA LEU A 74 -13.67 -8.22 -3.79
C LEU A 74 -13.98 -9.70 -3.98
N SER A 75 -14.19 -10.11 -5.22
CA SER A 75 -14.32 -11.53 -5.56
C SER A 75 -12.95 -12.23 -5.58
N GLN A 76 -12.96 -13.57 -5.58
CA GLN A 76 -11.73 -14.35 -5.76
C GLN A 76 -11.03 -14.08 -7.10
N GLN A 77 -11.78 -13.74 -8.15
CA GLN A 77 -11.21 -13.40 -9.44
C GLN A 77 -10.53 -12.03 -9.42
N ASP A 78 -11.11 -11.07 -8.70
CA ASP A 78 -10.50 -9.74 -8.52
C ASP A 78 -9.17 -9.88 -7.78
N LEU A 79 -9.13 -10.64 -6.69
CA LEU A 79 -7.90 -10.90 -5.93
C LEU A 79 -6.78 -11.50 -6.79
N ALA A 80 -7.11 -12.51 -7.60
CA ALA A 80 -6.14 -13.17 -8.48
C ALA A 80 -5.58 -12.21 -9.55
N THR A 81 -6.41 -11.27 -10.02
CA THR A 81 -6.00 -10.25 -10.99
C THR A 81 -5.04 -9.23 -10.37
N PHE A 82 -5.30 -8.79 -9.14
CA PHE A 82 -4.43 -7.85 -8.43
C PHE A 82 -3.10 -8.48 -8.01
N SER A 83 -3.12 -9.71 -7.51
CA SER A 83 -1.91 -10.43 -7.10
C SER A 83 -0.90 -10.66 -8.23
N ARG A 84 -1.32 -10.58 -9.50
CA ARG A 84 -0.45 -10.80 -10.67
C ARG A 84 0.08 -9.52 -11.33
N LYS A 85 -0.46 -8.34 -10.99
CA LYS A 85 -0.25 -7.11 -11.76
C LYS A 85 0.76 -6.12 -11.15
N ILE A 86 1.42 -6.46 -10.04
CA ILE A 86 2.34 -5.57 -9.33
C ILE A 86 3.57 -6.34 -8.88
#